data_AF-A0A9E5YHT8-F1
#
_entry.id   AF-A0A9E5YHT8-F1
#
_cell.length_a   1.000
_cell.length_b   1.000
_cell.length_c   1.000
_cell.angle_alpha   90.00
_cell.angle_beta   90.00
_cell.angle_gamma   90.00
#
_symmetry.space_group_name_H-M   'P 1'
#
loop_
_entity.id
_entity.type
_entity.pdbx_description
1 polymer ?
#
loop_
_entity_poly.entity_id
_entity_poly.type
_entity_poly.pdbx_seq_one_letter_code
_entity_poly.pdbx_strand_id
1 'polypeptide(L)'
;MAKAAEERGHAQPKLVKEKPVLNYCQNWYYRSFTELSTCRDVGMGEGPIPWTAIDRFCIRYGITEFWEFDDFVYIIRKIDNEYLKLRADKNANRTDKHSNQREGRKGSQEKH
;
A
#
# COMPACT_ATOMS: atom_id res chain seq x y z
N MET A 1 5.15 19.41 -9.80
CA MET A 1 4.85 19.58 -8.36
C MET A 1 6.08 19.54 -7.44
N ALA A 2 7.28 19.16 -7.91
CA ALA A 2 8.50 19.16 -7.10
C ALA A 2 9.13 20.56 -6.84
N LYS A 3 8.79 21.58 -7.65
CA LYS A 3 9.42 22.90 -7.60
C LYS A 3 8.91 23.82 -6.46
N ALA A 4 7.73 23.54 -5.89
CA ALA A 4 7.11 24.42 -4.89
C ALA A 4 7.53 24.16 -3.42
N ALA A 5 8.21 23.05 -3.15
CA ALA A 5 8.65 22.69 -1.79
C ALA A 5 10.04 23.24 -1.43
N GLU A 6 10.82 23.66 -2.44
CA GLU A 6 12.22 24.06 -2.28
C GLU A 6 12.36 25.50 -1.75
N GLU A 7 11.40 26.38 -2.04
CA GLU A 7 11.42 27.79 -1.64
C GLU A 7 11.14 28.04 -0.14
N ARG A 8 10.75 27.02 0.64
CA ARG A 8 10.33 27.19 2.05
C ARG A 8 11.29 26.62 3.10
N GLY A 9 12.49 26.19 2.71
CA GLY A 9 13.52 25.75 3.67
C GLY A 9 13.14 24.51 4.50
N HIS A 10 12.05 23.83 4.17
CA HIS A 10 11.68 22.58 4.81
C HIS A 10 12.51 21.45 4.19
N ALA A 11 13.39 20.84 4.99
CA ALA A 11 14.09 19.62 4.61
C ALA A 11 13.07 18.62 4.05
N GLN A 12 13.23 18.24 2.79
CA GLN A 12 12.27 17.34 2.16
C GLN A 12 12.13 16.06 3.00
N PRO A 13 10.91 15.53 3.18
CA PRO A 13 10.72 14.28 3.91
C PRO A 13 11.63 13.20 3.35
N LYS A 14 12.35 12.47 4.22
CA LYS A 14 13.37 11.47 3.83
C LYS A 14 12.89 10.47 2.74
N LEU A 15 11.58 10.21 2.70
CA LEU A 15 10.91 9.36 1.71
C LEU A 15 11.10 9.80 0.25
N VAL A 16 11.42 11.07 -0.02
CA VAL A 16 11.64 11.55 -1.39
C VAL A 16 13.01 11.14 -1.93
N LYS A 17 13.99 10.87 -1.05
CA LYS A 17 15.40 10.62 -1.43
C LYS A 17 15.69 9.21 -1.93
N GLU A 18 14.89 8.22 -1.54
CA GLU A 18 15.13 6.79 -1.82
C GLU A 18 14.00 6.19 -2.67
N LYS A 19 13.50 6.93 -3.67
CA LYS A 19 12.52 6.36 -4.60
C LYS A 19 13.24 5.38 -5.55
N PRO A 20 12.88 4.09 -5.58
CA PRO A 20 13.47 3.16 -6.54
C PRO A 20 13.10 3.59 -7.97
N VAL A 21 14.07 3.53 -8.87
CA VAL A 21 13.83 3.70 -10.31
C VAL A 21 13.23 2.40 -10.83
N LEU A 22 11.95 2.44 -11.23
CA LEU A 22 11.26 1.30 -11.80
C LEU A 22 11.49 1.26 -13.31
N ASN A 23 11.83 0.08 -13.84
CA ASN A 23 11.83 -0.13 -15.28
C ASN A 23 10.40 -0.16 -15.86
N TYR A 24 10.27 -0.20 -17.18
CA TYR A 24 8.96 -0.14 -17.85
C TYR A 24 8.00 -1.23 -17.35
N CYS A 25 8.46 -2.49 -17.33
CA CYS A 25 7.64 -3.63 -16.90
C CYS A 25 7.26 -3.52 -15.42
N GLN A 26 8.20 -3.16 -14.54
CA GLN A 26 7.94 -2.97 -13.11
C GLN A 26 6.93 -1.84 -12.87
N ASN A 27 7.06 -0.73 -13.59
CA ASN A 27 6.12 0.38 -13.51
C ASN A 27 4.73 -0.02 -14.04
N TRP A 28 4.66 -0.87 -15.06
CA TRP A 28 3.40 -1.44 -15.54
C TRP A 28 2.68 -2.22 -14.44
N TYR A 29 3.33 -3.22 -13.84
CA TYR A 29 2.73 -4.00 -12.75
C TYR A 29 2.34 -3.14 -11.54
N TYR A 30 3.17 -2.16 -11.18
CA TYR A 30 2.86 -1.25 -10.08
C TYR A 30 1.63 -0.38 -10.36
N ARG A 31 1.49 0.13 -11.58
CA ARG A 31 0.29 0.88 -12.01
C ARG A 31 -0.95 0.00 -12.02
N SER A 32 -0.84 -1.21 -12.58
CA SER A 32 -1.93 -2.18 -12.59
C SER A 32 -2.38 -2.55 -11.17
N PHE A 33 -1.44 -2.79 -10.26
CA PHE A 33 -1.72 -3.01 -8.85
C PHE A 33 -2.44 -1.82 -8.20
N THR A 34 -2.01 -0.59 -8.51
CA THR A 34 -2.62 0.63 -7.97
C THR A 34 -4.07 0.78 -8.42
N GLU A 35 -4.35 0.50 -9.70
CA GLU A 35 -5.70 0.53 -10.27
C GLU A 35 -6.57 -0.57 -9.67
N LEU A 36 -6.09 -1.82 -9.67
CA LEU A 36 -6.80 -2.97 -9.11
C LEU A 36 -7.08 -2.84 -7.61
N SER A 37 -6.24 -2.10 -6.90
CA SER A 37 -6.44 -1.84 -5.46
C SER A 37 -7.68 -1.01 -5.17
N THR A 38 -8.25 -0.30 -6.15
CA THR A 38 -9.52 0.42 -6.00
C THR A 38 -10.73 -0.52 -5.94
N CYS A 39 -10.59 -1.75 -6.44
CA CYS A 39 -11.63 -2.77 -6.43
C CYS A 39 -11.70 -3.60 -5.14
N ARG A 40 -10.86 -3.29 -4.14
CA ARG A 40 -10.82 -4.04 -2.88
C ARG A 40 -12.08 -3.80 -2.07
N ASP A 41 -12.52 -4.84 -1.39
CA ASP A 41 -13.55 -4.69 -0.37
C ASP A 41 -12.97 -3.95 0.85
N VAL A 42 -13.76 -3.04 1.41
CA VAL A 42 -13.44 -2.21 2.57
C VAL A 42 -14.44 -2.53 3.68
N GLY A 43 -14.20 -3.65 4.36
CA GLY A 43 -14.98 -4.10 5.52
C GLY A 43 -14.24 -3.86 6.83
N MET A 44 -14.02 -4.93 7.60
CA MET A 44 -13.23 -4.90 8.85
C MET A 44 -11.72 -4.74 8.64
N GLY A 45 -11.27 -4.62 7.39
CA GLY A 45 -9.88 -4.48 7.00
C GLY A 45 -9.74 -4.51 5.47
N GLU A 46 -8.56 -4.16 4.97
CA GLU A 46 -8.25 -4.30 3.54
C GLU A 46 -8.06 -5.79 3.21
N GLY A 47 -8.93 -6.33 2.36
CA GLY A 47 -8.82 -7.69 1.84
C GLY A 47 -7.92 -7.81 0.61
N PRO A 48 -7.63 -9.05 0.16
CA PRO A 48 -6.93 -9.27 -1.10
C PRO A 48 -7.75 -8.74 -2.29
N ILE A 49 -7.06 -8.38 -3.38
CA ILE A 49 -7.73 -7.94 -4.62
C ILE A 49 -8.64 -9.09 -5.11
N PRO A 50 -9.93 -8.85 -5.44
CA PRO A 50 -10.79 -9.91 -5.98
C PRO A 50 -10.23 -10.50 -7.27
N TRP A 51 -10.26 -11.84 -7.41
CA TRP A 51 -9.78 -12.49 -8.64
C TRP A 51 -10.54 -12.02 -9.88
N THR A 52 -11.86 -11.82 -9.75
CA THR A 52 -12.71 -11.30 -10.83
C THR A 52 -12.34 -9.89 -11.30
N ALA A 53 -11.73 -9.07 -10.43
CA ALA A 53 -11.20 -7.76 -10.82
C ALA A 53 -9.93 -7.92 -11.66
N ILE A 54 -9.07 -8.87 -11.32
CA ILE A 54 -7.85 -9.21 -12.08
C ILE A 54 -8.23 -9.75 -13.46
N ASP A 55 -9.17 -10.71 -13.51
CA ASP A 55 -9.71 -11.28 -14.75
C ASP A 55 -10.25 -10.20 -15.70
N ARG A 56 -11.13 -9.32 -15.19
CA ARG A 56 -11.68 -8.21 -15.98
C ARG A 56 -10.62 -7.21 -16.46
N PHE A 57 -9.60 -6.97 -15.64
CA PHE A 57 -8.48 -6.13 -16.02
C PHE A 57 -7.69 -6.77 -17.17
N CYS A 58 -7.32 -8.04 -17.05
CA CYS A 58 -6.61 -8.78 -18.10
C CYS A 58 -7.37 -8.75 -19.43
N ILE A 59 -8.69 -9.03 -19.39
CA ILE A 59 -9.55 -8.96 -20.57
C ILE A 59 -9.52 -7.55 -21.20
N ARG A 60 -9.62 -6.49 -20.40
CA ARG A 60 -9.60 -5.10 -20.89
C ARG A 60 -8.28 -4.72 -21.56
N TYR A 61 -7.16 -5.25 -21.06
CA TYR A 61 -5.82 -4.95 -21.56
C TYR A 61 -5.31 -5.94 -22.61
N GLY A 62 -6.16 -6.89 -23.04
CA GLY A 62 -5.83 -7.85 -24.08
C GLY A 62 -4.89 -8.98 -23.63
N ILE A 63 -4.78 -9.22 -22.32
CA ILE A 63 -4.03 -10.35 -21.76
C ILE A 63 -4.96 -11.57 -21.83
N THR A 64 -4.95 -12.27 -22.97
CA THR A 64 -5.83 -13.41 -23.24
C THR A 64 -5.12 -14.75 -23.26
N GLU A 65 -3.80 -14.75 -23.41
CA GLU A 65 -3.00 -15.98 -23.39
C GLU A 65 -2.91 -16.52 -21.96
N PHE A 66 -3.12 -17.84 -21.81
CA PHE A 66 -3.19 -18.49 -20.50
C PHE A 66 -1.95 -18.23 -19.63
N TRP A 67 -0.75 -18.37 -20.21
CA TRP A 67 0.50 -18.16 -19.51
C TRP A 67 0.73 -16.70 -19.09
N GLU A 68 0.37 -15.76 -19.96
CA GLU A 68 0.49 -14.33 -19.65
C GLU A 68 -0.49 -13.91 -18.54
N PHE A 69 -1.70 -14.49 -18.55
CA PHE A 69 -2.67 -14.30 -17.50
C PHE A 69 -2.16 -14.82 -16.16
N ASP A 70 -1.66 -16.06 -16.12
CA ASP A 70 -1.12 -16.67 -14.90
C ASP A 70 0.08 -15.89 -14.33
N ASP A 71 1.00 -15.45 -15.20
CA ASP A 71 2.12 -14.60 -14.80
C ASP A 71 1.65 -13.26 -14.21
N PHE A 72 0.65 -12.63 -14.85
CA PHE A 72 0.07 -11.39 -14.35
C PHE A 72 -0.58 -11.59 -12.98
N VAL A 73 -1.40 -12.63 -12.82
CA VAL A 73 -2.02 -12.98 -11.54
C VAL A 73 -0.95 -13.22 -10.48
N TYR A 74 0.09 -13.99 -10.80
CA TYR A 74 1.17 -14.29 -9.87
C TYR A 74 1.86 -13.01 -9.35
N ILE A 75 2.25 -12.12 -10.27
CA ILE A 75 2.95 -10.88 -9.91
C ILE A 75 2.06 -9.95 -9.09
N ILE A 76 0.80 -9.74 -9.52
CA ILE A 76 -0.15 -8.91 -8.77
C ILE A 76 -0.39 -9.48 -7.37
N ARG A 77 -0.52 -10.80 -7.23
CA ARG A 77 -0.70 -11.45 -5.91
C ARG A 77 0.51 -11.29 -5.01
N LYS A 78 1.73 -11.34 -5.56
CA LYS A 78 2.95 -11.10 -4.77
C LYS A 78 3.01 -9.67 -4.25
N ILE A 79 2.72 -8.69 -5.09
CA ILE A 79 2.66 -7.27 -4.68
C ILE A 79 1.55 -7.07 -3.64
N ASP A 80 0.39 -7.66 -3.88
CA ASP A 80 -0.79 -7.57 -3.00
C ASP A 80 -0.52 -8.12 -1.59
N ASN A 81 0.05 -9.31 -1.50
CA ASN A 81 0.37 -9.93 -0.22
C ASN A 81 1.38 -9.10 0.58
N GLU A 82 2.39 -8.53 -0.08
CA GLU A 82 3.39 -7.71 0.61
C GLU A 82 2.79 -6.38 1.10
N TYR A 83 1.91 -5.78 0.30
CA TYR A 83 1.16 -4.60 0.70
C TYR A 83 0.28 -4.86 1.93
N LEU A 84 -0.44 -5.98 1.96
CA LEU A 84 -1.31 -6.35 3.09
C LEU A 84 -0.51 -6.58 4.37
N LYS A 85 0.67 -7.21 4.31
CA LYS A 85 1.57 -7.34 5.46
C LYS A 85 1.98 -5.98 6.01
N LEU A 86 2.46 -5.08 5.15
CA LEU A 86 2.87 -3.73 5.55
C LEU A 86 1.71 -2.92 6.16
N ARG A 87 0.47 -3.17 5.70
CA ARG A 87 -0.73 -2.55 6.28
C ARG A 87 -1.10 -3.14 7.63
N ALA A 88 -1.03 -4.46 7.78
CA ALA A 88 -1.25 -5.14 9.05
C ALA A 88 -0.25 -4.66 10.13
N ASP A 89 1.04 -4.60 9.78
CA ASP A 89 2.10 -4.12 10.69
C ASP A 89 1.89 -2.67 11.12
N LYS A 90 1.47 -1.80 10.19
CA LYS A 90 1.15 -0.40 10.51
C LYS A 90 -0.04 -0.28 11.44
N ASN A 91 -1.04 -1.14 11.28
CA ASN A 91 -2.21 -1.15 12.15
C ASN A 91 -1.84 -1.66 13.56
N ALA A 92 -1.07 -2.75 13.67
CA ALA A 92 -0.56 -3.25 14.95
C ALA A 92 0.20 -2.15 15.72
N ASN A 93 1.21 -1.54 15.09
CA ASN A 93 2.02 -0.46 15.67
C ASN A 93 1.23 0.79 16.10
N ARG A 94 0.09 1.08 15.44
CA ARG A 94 -0.79 2.20 15.85
C ARG A 94 -1.57 1.86 17.12
N THR A 95 -2.03 0.61 17.25
CA THR A 95 -2.77 0.13 18.41
C THR A 95 -1.91 0.19 19.67
N ASP A 96 -0.65 -0.24 19.57
CA ASP A 96 0.32 -0.24 20.68
C ASP A 96 0.70 1.17 21.16
N LYS A 97 0.76 2.14 20.26
CA LYS A 97 1.00 3.54 20.65
C LYS A 97 -0.18 4.13 21.41
N HIS A 98 -1.41 3.76 21.06
CA HIS A 98 -2.61 4.31 21.68
C HIS A 98 -2.91 3.71 23.06
N SER A 99 -2.59 2.42 23.28
CA SER A 99 -2.67 1.80 24.61
C SER A 99 -1.65 2.43 25.58
N ASN A 100 -0.40 2.58 25.13
CA ASN A 100 0.68 3.16 25.96
C ASN A 100 0.41 4.63 26.34
N GLN A 101 -0.26 5.40 25.47
CA GLN A 101 -0.63 6.80 25.74
C GLN A 101 -1.83 6.94 26.71
N ARG A 102 -2.69 5.91 26.81
CA ARG A 102 -3.82 5.88 27.75
C ARG A 102 -3.40 5.50 29.17
N GLU A 103 -2.41 4.63 29.31
CA GLU A 103 -1.86 4.23 30.62
C GLU A 103 -1.00 5.35 31.24
N GLY A 104 -0.17 6.03 30.44
CA GLY A 104 0.63 7.17 30.91
C GLY A 104 -0.18 8.37 31.42
N ARG A 105 -1.46 8.49 31.01
CA ARG A 105 -2.35 9.58 31.46
C ARG A 105 -3.04 9.29 32.79
N LYS A 106 -3.17 8.01 33.20
CA LYS A 106 -3.78 7.62 34.48
C LYS A 106 -2.81 7.75 35.66
N GLY A 107 -1.51 7.61 35.44
CA GLY A 107 -0.49 7.72 36.50
C GLY A 107 -0.15 9.14 36.98
N SER A 108 -0.74 10.18 36.40
CA SER A 108 -0.46 11.59 36.74
C SER A 108 -1.53 12.25 37.62
N GLN A 109 -2.65 11.58 37.91
CA GLN A 109 -3.76 12.14 38.70
C GLN A 109 -3.78 11.72 40.18
N GLU A 110 -2.78 10.98 40.68
CA GLU A 110 -2.81 10.38 42.03
C GLU A 110 -1.68 10.87 42.94
N LYS A 111 -1.20 12.10 42.75
CA LYS A 111 -0.23 12.75 43.64
C LYS A 111 -0.67 14.17 44.01
N HIS A 112 -1.72 14.30 44.81
CA HIS A 112 -2.00 15.49 45.61
C HIS A 112 -2.57 15.10 46.97
#